data_AF-A0AAJ2VYF7-F1
#
_entry.id   AF-A0AAJ2VYF7-F1
#
_cell.length_a   1.000
_cell.length_b   1.000
_cell.length_c   1.000
_cell.angle_alpha   90.00
_cell.angle_beta   90.00
_cell.angle_gamma   90.00
#
_symmetry.space_group_name_H-M   'P 1'
#
loop_
_entity.id
_entity.type
_entity.pdbx_description
1 polymer ?
#
loop_
_entity_poly.entity_id
_entity_poly.type
_entity_poly.pdbx_seq_one_letter_code
_entity_poly.pdbx_strand_id
1 'polypeptide(L)'
;MDLQDQLKNLFPDHVESNEPEEIQEQEHVLYVQKEPMICKFEKRKGKAITIIEGYEGSDEDFKILAKEIKTKLSVGGTFKDDSIIIQGDYRDKIMTILKEKGFKTKRVGG
;
A
#
# COMPACT_ATOMS: atom_id res chain seq x y z
N MET A 1 25.44 -4.66 -40.73
CA MET A 1 26.00 -4.06 -39.51
C MET A 1 25.49 -4.87 -38.35
N ASP A 2 26.40 -5.46 -37.59
CA ASP A 2 26.08 -6.33 -36.47
C ASP A 2 25.79 -5.49 -35.22
N LEU A 3 24.81 -5.91 -34.41
CA LEU A 3 24.37 -5.17 -33.22
C LEU A 3 25.52 -5.01 -32.20
N GLN A 4 26.43 -5.97 -32.21
CA GLN A 4 27.65 -5.99 -31.39
C GLN A 4 28.62 -4.86 -31.73
N ASP A 5 28.70 -4.43 -33.01
CA ASP A 5 29.60 -3.36 -33.42
C ASP A 5 29.10 -1.98 -32.93
N GLN A 6 27.79 -1.77 -32.84
CA GLN A 6 27.22 -0.53 -32.31
C GLN A 6 27.43 -0.40 -30.80
N LEU A 7 27.36 -1.51 -30.06
CA LEU A 7 27.55 -1.52 -28.61
C LEU A 7 28.98 -1.16 -28.22
N LYS A 8 29.97 -1.67 -28.96
CA LYS A 8 31.40 -1.34 -28.74
C LYS A 8 31.73 0.13 -28.98
N ASN A 9 31.11 0.76 -29.97
CA ASN A 9 31.34 2.19 -30.24
C ASN A 9 30.71 3.10 -29.19
N LEU A 10 29.61 2.67 -28.55
CA LEU A 10 28.87 3.51 -27.61
C LEU A 10 29.34 3.36 -26.16
N PHE A 11 29.92 2.21 -25.80
CA PHE A 11 30.40 1.92 -24.44
C PHE A 11 31.80 1.28 -24.46
N PRO A 12 32.88 2.07 -24.70
CA PRO A 12 34.24 1.54 -24.83
C PRO A 12 34.81 0.90 -23.55
N ASP A 13 34.30 1.30 -22.38
CA ASP A 13 34.77 0.84 -21.06
C ASP A 13 33.87 -0.24 -20.43
N HIS A 14 32.85 -0.73 -21.14
CA HIS A 14 31.97 -1.76 -20.60
C HIS A 14 32.64 -3.14 -20.67
N VAL A 15 33.12 -3.61 -19.52
CA VAL A 15 33.61 -4.98 -19.34
C VAL A 15 32.41 -5.85 -19.00
N GLU A 16 31.94 -6.66 -19.96
CA GLU A 16 30.93 -7.69 -19.70
C GLU A 16 31.49 -8.65 -18.66
N SER A 17 31.01 -8.50 -17.42
CA SER A 17 31.41 -9.37 -16.32
C SER A 17 30.61 -10.66 -16.46
N ASN A 18 31.30 -11.76 -16.74
CA ASN A 18 30.72 -13.09 -16.95
C ASN A 18 30.31 -13.78 -15.63
N GLU A 19 30.15 -13.00 -14.57
CA GLU A 19 29.63 -13.46 -13.29
C GLU A 19 28.11 -13.55 -13.45
N PRO A 20 27.48 -14.69 -13.11
CA PRO A 20 26.04 -14.70 -12.99
C PRO A 20 25.68 -13.59 -12.00
N GLU A 21 25.02 -12.54 -12.47
CA GLU A 21 24.31 -11.65 -11.56
C GLU A 21 23.37 -12.55 -10.79
N GLU A 22 23.73 -12.85 -9.54
CA GLU A 22 22.81 -13.48 -8.61
C GLU A 22 21.60 -12.56 -8.60
N ILE A 23 20.53 -13.01 -9.25
CA ILE A 23 19.20 -12.51 -9.01
C ILE A 23 18.99 -12.85 -7.54
N GLN A 24 19.36 -11.92 -6.67
CA GLN A 24 18.99 -11.97 -5.28
C GLN A 24 17.48 -11.84 -5.34
N GLU A 25 16.79 -12.98 -5.29
CA GLU A 25 15.44 -13.04 -4.73
C GLU A 25 15.60 -12.51 -3.31
N GLN A 26 15.63 -11.18 -3.20
CA GLN A 26 15.29 -10.50 -1.98
C GLN A 26 13.87 -11.01 -1.74
N GLU A 27 13.73 -11.95 -0.81
CA GLU A 27 12.45 -12.22 -0.19
C GLU A 27 11.88 -10.83 0.09
N HIS A 28 10.84 -10.44 -0.64
CA HIS A 28 10.06 -9.28 -0.28
C HIS A 28 9.42 -9.67 1.04
N VAL A 29 10.19 -9.51 2.13
CA VAL A 29 9.69 -9.56 3.49
C VAL A 29 8.77 -8.34 3.52
N LEU A 30 7.51 -8.57 3.14
CA LEU A 30 6.45 -7.59 3.30
C LEU A 30 6.66 -7.03 4.69
N TYR A 31 6.88 -5.73 4.80
CA TYR A 31 7.02 -5.08 6.10
C TYR A 31 5.67 -5.24 6.80
N VAL A 32 5.51 -6.36 7.52
CA VAL A 32 4.27 -6.69 8.20
C VAL A 32 4.25 -5.77 9.39
N GLN A 33 3.42 -4.72 9.30
CA GLN A 33 3.21 -3.78 10.39
C GLN A 33 3.02 -4.55 11.70
N LYS A 34 3.83 -4.20 12.70
CA LYS A 34 3.76 -4.84 14.01
C LYS A 34 2.49 -4.38 14.72
N GLU A 35 2.14 -3.12 14.54
CA GLU A 35 0.93 -2.53 15.10
C GLU A 35 -0.29 -2.73 14.17
N PRO A 36 -1.46 -3.04 14.74
CA PRO A 36 -2.66 -3.24 13.94
C PRO A 36 -3.23 -1.89 13.46
N MET A 37 -3.62 -1.82 12.20
CA MET A 37 -4.40 -0.70 11.67
C MET A 37 -5.73 -0.57 12.41
N ILE A 38 -6.04 0.63 12.85
CA ILE A 38 -7.20 0.93 13.67
C ILE A 38 -8.34 1.39 12.77
N CYS A 39 -9.44 0.66 12.78
CA CYS A 39 -10.70 1.04 12.13
C CYS A 39 -11.66 1.59 13.19
N LYS A 40 -11.65 2.92 13.35
CA LYS A 40 -12.49 3.65 14.30
C LYS A 40 -13.84 4.01 13.68
N PHE A 41 -14.91 3.85 14.45
CA PHE A 41 -16.23 4.36 14.11
C PHE A 41 -16.53 5.67 14.81
N GLU A 42 -17.04 6.62 14.05
CA GLU A 42 -17.44 7.92 14.56
C GLU A 42 -18.76 8.37 13.92
N LYS A 43 -19.52 9.21 14.61
CA LYS A 43 -20.76 9.79 14.10
C LYS A 43 -20.61 11.30 13.99
N ARG A 44 -20.63 11.83 12.78
CA ARG A 44 -20.56 13.28 12.53
C ARG A 44 -21.91 13.77 12.03
N LYS A 45 -22.56 14.67 12.78
CA LYS A 45 -23.90 15.20 12.46
C LYS A 45 -24.93 14.09 12.17
N GLY A 46 -24.89 13.01 12.96
CA GLY A 46 -25.77 11.85 12.80
C GLY A 46 -25.38 10.87 11.67
N LYS A 47 -24.42 11.21 10.80
CA LYS A 47 -23.91 10.32 9.76
C LYS A 47 -22.76 9.47 10.30
N ALA A 48 -22.81 8.17 10.02
CA ALA A 48 -21.71 7.25 10.31
C ALA A 48 -20.51 7.56 9.42
N ILE A 49 -19.32 7.56 10.01
CA ILE A 49 -18.03 7.62 9.31
C ILE A 49 -17.10 6.56 9.90
N THR A 50 -16.26 6.00 9.05
CA THR A 50 -15.19 5.08 9.43
C THR A 50 -13.86 5.79 9.24
N ILE A 51 -13.02 5.79 10.25
CA ILE A 51 -11.68 6.38 10.22
C ILE A 51 -10.67 5.23 10.32
N ILE A 52 -9.71 5.18 9.39
CA ILE A 52 -8.66 4.19 9.35
C ILE A 52 -7.34 4.88 9.66
N GLU A 53 -6.64 4.43 10.72
CA GLU A 53 -5.41 5.03 11.24
C GLU A 53 -4.38 3.94 11.60
N GLY A 54 -3.14 4.34 11.89
CA GLY A 54 -2.09 3.41 12.34
C GLY A 54 -1.41 2.67 11.19
N TYR A 55 -1.22 3.34 10.05
CA TYR A 55 -0.40 2.82 8.96
C TYR A 55 1.06 3.25 9.18
N GLU A 56 1.97 2.29 9.32
CA GLU A 56 3.42 2.51 9.54
C GLU A 56 4.24 2.59 8.23
N GLY A 57 3.59 2.53 7.06
CA GLY A 57 4.27 2.61 5.77
C GLY A 57 4.37 4.05 5.22
N SER A 58 4.70 4.18 3.93
CA SER A 58 4.75 5.49 3.25
C SER A 58 3.35 6.08 3.00
N ASP A 59 3.21 7.40 3.14
CA ASP A 59 1.97 8.13 2.82
C ASP A 59 1.48 7.89 1.38
N GLU A 60 2.41 7.66 0.45
CA GLU A 60 2.08 7.37 -0.95
C GLU A 60 1.34 6.03 -1.08
N ASP A 61 1.87 4.98 -0.45
CA ASP A 61 1.21 3.68 -0.38
C ASP A 61 -0.12 3.78 0.34
N PHE A 62 -0.20 4.60 1.38
CA PHE A 62 -1.44 4.76 2.14
C PHE A 62 -2.52 5.47 1.32
N LYS A 63 -2.15 6.46 0.49
CA LYS A 63 -3.04 7.10 -0.48
C LYS A 63 -3.51 6.12 -1.56
N ILE A 64 -2.63 5.22 -2.02
CA ILE A 64 -2.98 4.15 -2.97
C ILE A 64 -3.99 3.20 -2.34
N LEU A 65 -3.72 2.73 -1.11
CA LEU A 65 -4.62 1.87 -0.34
C LEU A 65 -5.98 2.56 -0.11
N ALA A 66 -5.98 3.84 0.22
CA ALA A 66 -7.20 4.63 0.37
C ALA A 66 -8.01 4.67 -0.92
N LYS A 67 -7.35 4.87 -2.07
CA LYS A 67 -8.01 4.87 -3.39
C LYS A 67 -8.59 3.50 -3.74
N GLU A 68 -7.87 2.43 -3.41
CA GLU A 68 -8.32 1.06 -3.64
C GLU A 68 -9.54 0.71 -2.78
N ILE A 69 -9.50 1.02 -1.49
CA ILE A 69 -10.63 0.80 -0.57
C ILE A 69 -11.86 1.60 -1.03
N LYS A 70 -11.68 2.87 -1.42
CA LYS A 70 -12.78 3.71 -1.95
C LYS A 70 -13.39 3.12 -3.21
N THR A 71 -12.56 2.63 -4.14
CA THR A 71 -13.02 2.00 -5.39
C THR A 71 -13.76 0.69 -5.10
N LYS A 72 -13.19 -0.18 -4.25
CA LYS A 72 -13.76 -1.50 -3.92
C LYS A 72 -15.09 -1.39 -3.18
N LEU A 73 -15.26 -0.35 -2.36
CA LEU A 73 -16.50 -0.11 -1.62
C LEU A 73 -17.46 0.85 -2.35
N SER A 74 -17.02 1.53 -3.42
CA SER A 74 -17.76 2.59 -4.12
C SER A 74 -18.26 3.68 -3.16
N VAL A 75 -17.38 4.13 -2.27
CA VAL A 75 -17.69 5.10 -1.20
C VAL A 75 -16.87 6.37 -1.34
N GLY A 76 -17.48 7.48 -0.93
CA GLY A 76 -16.78 8.74 -0.72
C GLY A 76 -15.85 8.68 0.48
N GLY A 77 -14.67 9.26 0.36
CA GLY A 77 -13.73 9.38 1.46
C GLY A 77 -12.56 10.32 1.17
N THR A 78 -11.97 10.86 2.23
CA THR A 78 -10.84 11.77 2.17
C THR A 78 -9.67 11.21 2.97
N PHE A 79 -8.46 11.53 2.55
CA PHE A 79 -7.26 11.30 3.36
C PHE A 79 -6.94 12.61 4.08
N LYS A 80 -6.73 12.56 5.40
CA LYS A 80 -6.46 13.74 6.25
C LYS A 80 -5.68 13.30 7.48
N ASP A 81 -4.61 14.02 7.81
CA ASP A 81 -3.80 13.82 9.03
C ASP A 81 -3.35 12.35 9.22
N ASP A 82 -2.84 11.71 8.16
CA ASP A 82 -2.43 10.30 8.15
C ASP A 82 -3.54 9.31 8.55
N SER A 83 -4.78 9.71 8.24
CA SER A 83 -5.98 8.94 8.46
C SER A 83 -6.87 8.94 7.22
N ILE A 84 -7.46 7.79 6.90
CA ILE A 84 -8.46 7.67 5.84
C ILE A 84 -9.85 7.78 6.46
N ILE A 85 -10.60 8.80 6.05
CA ILE A 85 -11.97 9.03 6.51
C ILE A 85 -12.92 8.58 5.40
N ILE A 86 -13.70 7.55 5.68
CA ILE A 86 -14.70 6.96 4.79
C ILE A 86 -16.11 7.28 5.29
N GLN A 87 -17.02 7.62 4.38
CA GLN A 87 -18.43 7.83 4.70
C GLN A 87 -19.14 6.47 4.86
N GLY A 88 -19.90 6.29 5.93
CA GLY A 88 -20.63 5.07 6.25
C GLY A 88 -19.92 4.15 7.27
N ASP A 89 -20.63 3.11 7.70
CA ASP A 89 -20.06 2.02 8.50
C ASP A 89 -19.71 0.85 7.58
N TYR A 90 -18.45 0.80 7.15
CA TYR A 90 -17.93 -0.28 6.31
C TYR A 90 -16.80 -1.03 7.00
N ARG A 91 -16.70 -0.93 8.33
CA ARG A 91 -15.60 -1.50 9.12
C ARG A 91 -15.38 -2.97 8.80
N ASP A 92 -16.42 -3.77 8.73
CA ASP A 92 -16.29 -5.22 8.49
C ASP A 92 -15.67 -5.51 7.12
N LYS A 93 -16.12 -4.82 6.07
CA LYS A 93 -15.56 -4.99 4.72
C LYS A 93 -14.13 -4.46 4.63
N ILE A 94 -13.86 -3.30 5.24
CA ILE A 94 -12.52 -2.71 5.29
C ILE A 94 -11.55 -3.65 6.00
N MET A 95 -11.94 -4.21 7.15
CA MET A 95 -11.14 -5.18 7.88
C MET A 95 -10.85 -6.43 7.06
N THR A 96 -11.83 -6.93 6.29
CA THR A 96 -11.60 -8.06 5.37
C THR A 96 -10.58 -7.71 4.29
N ILE A 97 -10.72 -6.56 3.63
CA ILE A 97 -9.78 -6.10 2.58
C ILE A 97 -8.36 -5.95 3.13
N LEU A 98 -8.23 -5.37 4.33
CA LEU A 98 -6.93 -5.20 4.98
C LEU A 98 -6.32 -6.55 5.39
N LYS A 99 -7.13 -7.50 5.90
CA LYS A 99 -6.69 -8.86 6.20
C LYS A 99 -6.26 -9.63 4.94
N GLU A 100 -6.99 -9.51 3.83
CA GLU A 100 -6.62 -10.09 2.53
C GLU A 100 -5.25 -9.60 2.05
N LYS A 101 -4.89 -8.35 2.38
CA LYS A 101 -3.58 -7.75 2.08
C LYS A 101 -2.49 -8.08 3.10
N GLY A 102 -2.80 -8.85 4.14
CA GLY A 102 -1.85 -9.23 5.20
C GLY A 102 -1.73 -8.23 6.34
N PHE A 103 -2.55 -7.17 6.38
CA PHE A 103 -2.56 -6.23 7.50
C PHE A 103 -3.35 -6.75 8.69
N LYS A 104 -2.80 -6.55 9.89
CA LYS A 104 -3.56 -6.74 11.13
C LYS A 104 -4.50 -5.56 11.32
N THR A 105 -5.73 -5.83 11.71
CA THR A 105 -6.74 -4.80 11.94
C THR A 105 -7.35 -4.89 13.32
N LYS A 106 -7.66 -3.73 13.90
CA LYS A 106 -8.35 -3.59 15.17
C LYS A 106 -9.58 -2.71 14.99
N ARG A 107 -10.74 -3.23 15.39
CA ARG A 107 -11.98 -2.46 15.41
C ARG A 107 -12.02 -1.58 16.66
N VAL A 108 -12.36 -0.30 16.49
CA VAL A 108 -12.51 0.66 17.59
C VAL A 108 -13.83 1.42 17.41
N GLY A 109 -14.52 1.72 18.52
CA GLY A 109 -15.88 2.27 18.51
C GLY A 109 -16.95 1.17 18.41
N GLY A 110 -18.14 1.47 18.95
CA GLY A 110 -19.23 0.51 19.22
C GLY A 110 -19.70 -0.33 18.04
#